data_AF-A0AA96S7P4-F1
#
_entry.id   AF-A0AA96S7P4-F1
#
_cell.length_a   1.000
_cell.length_b   1.000
_cell.length_c   1.000
_cell.angle_alpha   90.00
_cell.angle_beta   90.00
_cell.angle_gamma   90.00
#
_symmetry.space_group_name_H-M   'P 1'
#
loop_
_entity.id
_entity.type
_entity.pdbx_description
1 polymer ?
#
loop_
_entity_poly.entity_id
_entity_poly.type
_entity_poly.pdbx_seq_one_letter_code
_entity_poly.pdbx_strand_id
1 'polypeptide(L)'
;MGKYRLRYSALLLASSFFLGGCNFLPEPVTLLQAPQYAEAASEIEKTLLLKSKEFLPAGMVFTTASQPVGIESAIQADLNGDGENEVVYLYQSIGKQDQSGALILRKEKGEWKKERDVKGTGYEVSWASSADITGDGRPELLLGWKIGVSAGNILDIFTWDPGQHGGLVKLAQLNYHELEVLIPEDKKDSQARLAVWNREMADVYKTDLVKWENNSFQSDLSFYPAYFAKVADYYDTRANNVPNAPYYWYYLADARLREGHPELALQAIENGMNLKITFPSRDEFKNLKMEIKEKLAHLNSETLLYYLRDADITMDIPKALASSLFIKDEEGNNSEYMINVNKVLDNGQTEILFTVEVHQKDWISSLEEYGLSPLFETKTLTYGVRKNNEFFHDPVVGQIVSSIRPGADYKKLKSQEEQMLLEMVQTAVKKYWYVTSGGKIEEGLIESFLLNEMDYRYMGSDLDSKEKVNEYLSSTYSAEAIHQYMERAGIVLHNGKLAQPNADGGSRADYERATIFLTKDAGSEKEYNLKVPLGDSLVTETVHIVFRQTDKGWKIDSIPGSF
;
A
#
# COMPACT_ATOMS: atom_id res chain seq x y z
N MET A 1 31.78 -32.51 -64.68
CA MET A 1 32.46 -33.82 -64.81
C MET A 1 32.29 -34.55 -63.49
N GLY A 2 31.27 -35.42 -63.37
CA GLY A 2 31.43 -36.88 -63.26
C GLY A 2 30.99 -37.34 -61.86
N LYS A 3 29.69 -37.59 -61.60
CA LYS A 3 28.97 -38.88 -61.68
C LYS A 3 29.77 -40.07 -61.13
N TYR A 4 29.37 -40.58 -59.95
CA TYR A 4 29.14 -42.02 -59.73
C TYR A 4 27.94 -42.21 -58.81
N ARG A 5 27.04 -43.11 -59.22
CA ARG A 5 25.82 -43.56 -58.56
C ARG A 5 25.97 -45.07 -58.26
N LEU A 6 25.15 -45.54 -57.30
CA LEU A 6 24.49 -46.86 -57.24
C LEU A 6 25.36 -48.01 -56.67
N ARG A 7 24.91 -48.90 -55.76
CA ARG A 7 23.63 -49.63 -55.62
C ARG A 7 23.37 -50.18 -54.20
N TYR A 8 22.08 -50.48 -53.98
CA TYR A 8 21.38 -51.07 -52.83
C TYR A 8 21.50 -52.61 -52.68
N SER A 9 20.96 -53.10 -51.54
CA SER A 9 20.32 -54.43 -51.25
C SER A 9 21.17 -55.40 -50.41
N ALA A 10 20.67 -56.23 -49.47
CA ALA A 10 19.39 -56.45 -48.78
C ALA A 10 19.71 -57.27 -47.49
N LEU A 11 19.20 -56.93 -46.30
CA LEU A 11 18.06 -57.55 -45.58
C LEU A 11 18.22 -59.05 -45.20
N LEU A 12 18.31 -59.35 -43.89
CA LEU A 12 17.81 -60.60 -43.28
C LEU A 12 17.43 -60.39 -41.79
N LEU A 13 16.18 -60.78 -41.53
CA LEU A 13 15.35 -60.79 -40.30
C LEU A 13 15.80 -61.83 -39.25
N ALA A 14 15.74 -61.49 -37.95
CA ALA A 14 14.82 -61.98 -36.88
C ALA A 14 15.60 -62.85 -35.86
N SER A 15 15.36 -62.94 -34.55
CA SER A 15 14.17 -62.72 -33.70
C SER A 15 14.57 -62.52 -32.21
N SER A 16 13.83 -61.65 -31.52
CA SER A 16 13.29 -61.69 -30.14
C SER A 16 14.00 -62.47 -29.01
N PHE A 17 14.19 -61.85 -27.83
CA PHE A 17 13.40 -62.10 -26.59
C PHE A 17 13.83 -61.15 -25.43
N PHE A 18 12.86 -60.38 -24.93
CA PHE A 18 12.62 -59.89 -23.55
C PHE A 18 13.78 -59.46 -22.64
N LEU A 19 13.83 -58.15 -22.36
CA LEU A 19 13.71 -57.63 -20.99
C LEU A 19 12.88 -56.34 -21.04
N GLY A 20 11.62 -56.44 -20.61
CA GLY A 20 10.78 -55.28 -20.34
C GLY A 20 11.28 -54.60 -19.05
N GLY A 21 11.86 -53.42 -19.19
CA GLY A 21 12.00 -52.48 -18.09
C GLY A 21 10.74 -51.64 -18.00
N CYS A 22 9.94 -51.86 -16.96
CA CYS A 22 8.84 -51.00 -16.57
C CYS A 22 9.39 -49.60 -16.24
N ASN A 23 9.26 -48.65 -17.17
CA ASN A 23 9.25 -47.23 -16.82
C ASN A 23 7.90 -46.93 -16.18
N PHE A 24 7.83 -47.07 -14.86
CA PHE A 24 6.72 -46.56 -14.06
C PHE A 24 6.89 -45.04 -13.91
N LEU A 25 6.66 -44.30 -15.00
CA LEU A 25 6.39 -42.88 -14.90
C LEU A 25 4.88 -42.74 -14.65
N PRO A 26 4.46 -42.23 -13.48
CA PRO A 26 3.04 -42.00 -13.25
C PRO A 26 2.54 -40.93 -14.24
N GLU A 27 1.28 -41.07 -14.67
CA GLU A 27 0.67 -40.13 -15.61
C GLU A 27 0.75 -38.69 -15.06
N PRO A 28 0.93 -37.66 -15.93
CA PRO A 28 1.14 -36.27 -15.52
C PRO A 28 0.03 -35.64 -14.65
N VAL A 29 -1.11 -36.34 -14.49
CA VAL A 29 -2.23 -35.93 -13.64
C VAL A 29 -1.96 -36.17 -12.14
N THR A 30 -0.99 -37.01 -11.76
CA THR A 30 -0.61 -37.19 -10.33
C THR A 30 0.38 -36.14 -9.81
N LEU A 31 0.86 -35.24 -10.67
CA LEU A 31 1.70 -34.09 -10.29
C LEU A 31 0.89 -32.82 -9.99
N LEU A 32 -0.44 -32.87 -10.10
CA LEU A 32 -1.31 -31.86 -9.51
C LEU A 32 -1.46 -32.18 -8.02
N GLN A 33 -0.44 -31.81 -7.23
CA GLN A 33 -0.64 -31.67 -5.80
C GLN A 33 -1.78 -30.65 -5.61
N ALA A 34 -2.79 -31.00 -4.81
CA ALA A 34 -3.82 -30.05 -4.42
C ALA A 34 -3.15 -28.79 -3.85
N PRO A 35 -3.66 -27.58 -4.11
CA PRO A 35 -3.00 -26.36 -3.69
C PRO A 35 -2.72 -26.40 -2.19
N GLN A 36 -1.49 -26.04 -1.78
CA GLN A 36 -1.01 -25.96 -0.39
C GLN A 36 -1.75 -24.91 0.47
N TYR A 37 -2.94 -24.48 0.05
CA TYR A 37 -3.88 -23.67 0.83
C TYR A 37 -4.22 -24.32 2.17
N ALA A 38 -4.16 -25.66 2.24
CA ALA A 38 -4.73 -26.43 3.33
C ALA A 38 -3.86 -26.61 4.59
N GLU A 39 -2.68 -25.99 4.73
CA GLU A 39 -1.84 -26.23 5.91
C GLU A 39 -1.87 -25.09 6.94
N ALA A 40 -1.86 -23.82 6.53
CA ALA A 40 -1.84 -22.67 7.46
C ALA A 40 -3.21 -21.99 7.72
N ALA A 41 -4.27 -22.42 7.02
CA ALA A 41 -5.63 -21.91 7.19
C ALA A 41 -6.29 -22.54 8.43
N SER A 42 -7.22 -21.85 9.09
CA SER A 42 -8.01 -22.48 10.16
C SER A 42 -8.77 -23.71 9.62
N GLU A 43 -9.04 -24.73 10.44
CA GLU A 43 -9.81 -25.91 9.98
C GLU A 43 -11.17 -25.53 9.38
N ILE A 44 -11.74 -24.40 9.82
CA ILE A 44 -12.96 -23.80 9.27
C ILE A 44 -12.73 -23.28 7.85
N GLU A 45 -11.65 -22.54 7.60
CA GLU A 45 -11.28 -22.05 6.25
C GLU A 45 -10.96 -23.19 5.28
N LYS A 46 -10.28 -24.24 5.75
CA LYS A 46 -10.02 -25.44 4.92
C LYS A 46 -11.33 -26.11 4.51
N THR A 47 -12.24 -26.29 5.47
CA THR A 47 -13.56 -26.88 5.23
C THR A 47 -14.38 -26.02 4.27
N LEU A 48 -14.34 -24.70 4.43
CA LEU A 48 -15.02 -23.77 3.55
C LEU A 48 -14.47 -23.78 2.13
N LEU A 49 -13.13 -23.79 1.97
CA LEU A 49 -12.53 -23.89 0.64
C LEU A 49 -12.88 -25.22 -0.04
N LEU A 50 -12.90 -26.33 0.71
CA LEU A 50 -13.31 -27.62 0.13
C LEU A 50 -14.76 -27.57 -0.35
N LYS A 51 -15.66 -26.99 0.44
CA LYS A 51 -17.06 -26.80 0.05
C LYS A 51 -17.22 -25.84 -1.12
N SER A 52 -16.40 -24.79 -1.23
CA SER A 52 -16.50 -23.83 -2.32
C SER A 52 -16.14 -24.43 -3.68
N LYS A 53 -15.30 -25.47 -3.72
CA LYS A 53 -14.99 -26.23 -4.95
C LYS A 53 -16.21 -26.88 -5.60
N GLU A 54 -17.23 -27.24 -4.80
CA GLU A 54 -18.49 -27.80 -5.32
C GLU A 54 -19.31 -26.78 -6.13
N PHE A 55 -19.10 -25.49 -5.85
CA PHE A 55 -19.80 -24.39 -6.51
C PHE A 55 -18.99 -23.75 -7.64
N LEU A 56 -17.71 -24.11 -7.78
CA LEU A 56 -16.80 -23.55 -8.78
C LEU A 56 -17.22 -24.01 -10.20
N PRO A 57 -17.27 -23.10 -11.19
CA PRO A 57 -17.60 -23.49 -12.56
C PRO A 57 -16.56 -24.49 -13.14
N ALA A 58 -17.03 -25.40 -13.99
CA ALA A 58 -16.17 -26.40 -14.60
C ALA A 58 -15.05 -25.75 -15.44
N GLY A 59 -13.81 -26.21 -15.25
CA GLY A 59 -12.63 -25.69 -15.95
C GLY A 59 -12.04 -24.42 -15.34
N MET A 60 -12.51 -23.99 -14.16
CA MET A 60 -11.95 -22.87 -13.41
C MET A 60 -11.05 -23.35 -12.26
N VAL A 61 -10.10 -22.50 -11.86
CA VAL A 61 -9.28 -22.62 -10.65
C VAL A 61 -9.41 -21.35 -9.83
N PHE A 62 -9.26 -21.48 -8.51
CA PHE A 62 -9.14 -20.31 -7.65
C PHE A 62 -7.90 -19.48 -8.02
N THR A 63 -8.05 -18.16 -7.90
CA THR A 63 -6.98 -17.20 -8.15
C THR A 63 -7.03 -16.09 -7.09
N THR A 64 -6.10 -15.15 -7.16
CA THR A 64 -6.07 -13.96 -6.31
C THR A 64 -6.10 -12.70 -7.17
N ALA A 65 -6.57 -11.59 -6.59
CA ALA A 65 -6.52 -10.31 -7.28
C ALA A 65 -5.09 -9.75 -7.25
N SER A 66 -4.69 -9.06 -8.31
CA SER A 66 -3.39 -8.37 -8.32
C SER A 66 -3.34 -7.19 -7.35
N GLN A 67 -4.48 -6.55 -7.06
CA GLN A 67 -4.61 -5.41 -6.16
C GLN A 67 -5.90 -5.49 -5.32
N PRO A 68 -5.98 -4.77 -4.20
CA PRO A 68 -4.88 -4.09 -3.50
C PRO A 68 -3.87 -5.11 -2.92
N VAL A 69 -2.64 -4.68 -2.66
CA VAL A 69 -1.67 -5.50 -1.91
C VAL A 69 -2.18 -5.73 -0.49
N GLY A 70 -1.96 -6.94 0.02
CA GLY A 70 -2.47 -7.37 1.31
C GLY A 70 -3.86 -8.02 1.23
N ILE A 71 -4.49 -8.07 0.05
CA ILE A 71 -5.75 -8.81 -0.11
C ILE A 71 -5.53 -10.30 0.13
N GLU A 72 -6.41 -10.89 0.93
CA GLU A 72 -6.42 -12.32 1.17
C GLU A 72 -6.97 -13.10 -0.04
N SER A 73 -6.71 -14.41 -0.05
CA SER A 73 -7.22 -15.33 -1.08
C SER A 73 -8.75 -15.44 -1.16
N ALA A 74 -9.45 -15.04 -0.11
CA ALA A 74 -10.90 -14.95 -0.04
C ALA A 74 -11.28 -13.64 0.65
N ILE A 75 -12.29 -12.96 0.14
CA ILE A 75 -12.76 -11.69 0.70
C ILE A 75 -13.94 -12.00 1.61
N GLN A 76 -13.92 -11.45 2.82
CA GLN A 76 -15.00 -11.60 3.78
C GLN A 76 -15.60 -10.24 4.07
N ALA A 77 -16.89 -10.07 3.78
CA ALA A 77 -17.60 -8.82 3.99
C ALA A 77 -19.09 -9.07 4.24
N ASP A 78 -19.67 -8.31 5.16
CA ASP A 78 -21.12 -8.28 5.44
C ASP A 78 -21.84 -7.48 4.34
N LEU A 79 -21.97 -8.05 3.13
CA LEU A 79 -22.51 -7.37 1.96
C LEU A 79 -24.01 -7.11 2.12
N ASN A 80 -24.71 -7.98 2.86
CA ASN A 80 -26.16 -7.89 3.05
C ASN A 80 -26.56 -7.06 4.30
N GLY A 81 -25.63 -6.79 5.22
CA GLY A 81 -25.83 -6.03 6.46
C GLY A 81 -26.49 -6.81 7.60
N ASP A 82 -26.41 -8.14 7.61
CA ASP A 82 -27.00 -9.01 8.64
C ASP A 82 -26.05 -9.35 9.79
N GLY A 83 -24.79 -8.90 9.71
CA GLY A 83 -23.74 -9.13 10.70
C GLY A 83 -22.97 -10.44 10.51
N GLU A 84 -23.33 -11.28 9.54
CA GLU A 84 -22.54 -12.43 9.10
C GLU A 84 -21.87 -12.14 7.75
N ASN A 85 -20.55 -12.32 7.65
CA ASN A 85 -19.84 -12.08 6.40
C ASN A 85 -20.23 -13.09 5.31
N GLU A 86 -20.53 -12.58 4.11
CA GLU A 86 -20.38 -13.33 2.87
C GLU A 86 -18.90 -13.57 2.54
N VAL A 87 -18.64 -14.65 1.80
CA VAL A 87 -17.29 -15.02 1.35
C VAL A 87 -17.21 -15.01 -0.16
N VAL A 88 -16.23 -14.27 -0.69
CA VAL A 88 -15.98 -14.14 -2.12
C VAL A 88 -14.69 -14.87 -2.48
N TYR A 89 -14.81 -15.87 -3.34
CA TYR A 89 -13.68 -16.58 -3.94
C TYR A 89 -13.50 -16.13 -5.39
N LEU A 90 -12.28 -15.75 -5.74
CA LEU A 90 -11.93 -15.37 -7.11
C LEU A 90 -11.52 -16.60 -7.90
N TYR A 91 -11.85 -16.62 -9.19
CA TYR A 91 -11.47 -17.73 -10.06
C TYR A 91 -11.05 -17.24 -11.45
N GLN A 92 -10.31 -18.10 -12.14
CA GLN A 92 -9.92 -17.93 -13.54
C GLN A 92 -9.94 -19.27 -14.27
N SER A 93 -10.09 -19.23 -15.59
CA SER A 93 -10.10 -20.42 -16.43
C SER A 93 -8.71 -21.07 -16.56
N ILE A 94 -8.72 -22.40 -16.62
CA ILE A 94 -7.54 -23.20 -16.96
C ILE A 94 -7.41 -23.23 -18.49
N GLY A 95 -6.30 -22.72 -19.03
CA GLY A 95 -6.00 -22.80 -20.48
C GLY A 95 -6.39 -21.55 -21.26
N LYS A 96 -6.81 -21.71 -22.53
CA LYS A 96 -6.99 -20.59 -23.50
C LYS A 96 -8.32 -19.83 -23.41
N GLN A 97 -9.18 -20.20 -22.47
CA GLN A 97 -10.33 -19.36 -22.15
C GLN A 97 -9.75 -18.24 -21.28
N ASP A 98 -9.91 -16.99 -21.68
CA ASP A 98 -9.39 -15.82 -20.97
C ASP A 98 -10.53 -15.24 -20.11
N GLN A 99 -11.02 -16.03 -19.14
CA GLN A 99 -12.17 -15.66 -18.32
C GLN A 99 -11.84 -15.73 -16.83
N SER A 100 -11.96 -14.60 -16.16
CA SER A 100 -11.96 -14.51 -14.69
C SER A 100 -13.36 -14.25 -14.14
N GLY A 101 -13.55 -14.51 -12.85
CA GLY A 101 -14.81 -14.25 -12.17
C GLY A 101 -14.72 -14.36 -10.65
N ALA A 102 -15.87 -14.28 -10.00
CA ALA A 102 -16.01 -14.37 -8.56
C ALA A 102 -17.21 -15.24 -8.18
N LEU A 103 -17.01 -16.11 -7.20
CA LEU A 103 -18.02 -16.93 -6.57
C LEU A 103 -18.32 -16.36 -5.18
N ILE A 104 -19.57 -15.97 -4.94
CA ILE A 104 -20.03 -15.40 -3.68
C ILE A 104 -20.83 -16.48 -2.95
N LEU A 105 -20.44 -16.75 -1.71
CA LEU A 105 -21.08 -17.70 -0.82
C LEU A 105 -21.66 -16.97 0.39
N ARG A 106 -22.86 -17.39 0.79
CA ARG A 106 -23.56 -16.89 1.97
C ARG A 106 -23.89 -18.03 2.91
N LYS A 107 -23.88 -17.75 4.21
CA LYS A 107 -24.27 -18.73 5.22
C LYS A 107 -25.78 -18.66 5.47
N GLU A 108 -26.47 -19.78 5.29
CA GLU A 108 -27.90 -19.90 5.58
C GLU A 108 -28.15 -21.04 6.55
N LYS A 109 -28.74 -20.76 7.72
CA LYS A 109 -29.05 -21.76 8.76
C LYS A 109 -27.84 -22.64 9.13
N GLY A 110 -26.64 -22.06 9.15
CA GLY A 110 -25.40 -22.77 9.46
C GLY A 110 -24.68 -23.39 8.25
N GLU A 111 -25.30 -23.41 7.06
CA GLU A 111 -24.71 -24.00 5.86
C GLU A 111 -24.36 -22.95 4.82
N TRP A 112 -23.13 -22.98 4.31
CA TRP A 112 -22.74 -22.19 3.14
C TRP A 112 -23.49 -22.61 1.88
N LYS A 113 -24.04 -21.63 1.16
CA LYS A 113 -24.71 -21.79 -0.13
C LYS A 113 -24.17 -20.76 -1.12
N LYS A 114 -24.29 -21.09 -2.41
CA LYS A 114 -23.98 -20.14 -3.47
C LYS A 114 -25.02 -19.03 -3.52
N GLU A 115 -24.57 -17.81 -3.30
CA GLU A 115 -25.35 -16.59 -3.48
C GLU A 115 -25.29 -16.16 -4.95
N ARG A 116 -24.08 -15.98 -5.49
CA ARG A 116 -23.90 -15.50 -6.87
C ARG A 116 -22.63 -16.02 -7.51
N ASP A 117 -22.67 -16.14 -8.83
CA ASP A 117 -21.52 -16.35 -9.71
C ASP A 117 -21.42 -15.15 -10.65
N VAL A 118 -20.33 -14.40 -10.55
CA VAL A 118 -20.04 -13.21 -11.36
C VAL A 118 -18.97 -13.57 -12.39
N LYS A 119 -19.31 -13.43 -13.67
CA LYS A 119 -18.38 -13.59 -14.78
C LYS A 119 -17.82 -12.24 -15.16
N GLY A 120 -16.51 -12.05 -15.00
CA GLY A 120 -15.82 -10.84 -15.39
C GLY A 120 -15.70 -10.68 -16.90
N THR A 121 -15.45 -9.46 -17.34
CA THR A 121 -15.22 -9.12 -18.75
C THR A 121 -13.74 -9.18 -19.15
N GLY A 122 -12.85 -9.53 -18.22
CA GLY A 122 -11.40 -9.59 -18.40
C GLY A 122 -10.83 -10.98 -18.18
N TYR A 123 -9.51 -11.09 -18.39
CA TYR A 123 -8.76 -12.36 -18.32
C TYR A 123 -8.08 -12.60 -16.96
N GLU A 124 -8.02 -11.57 -16.12
CA GLU A 124 -7.39 -11.59 -14.81
C GLU A 124 -8.21 -10.69 -13.87
N VAL A 125 -8.27 -11.04 -12.58
CA VAL A 125 -8.86 -10.18 -11.56
C VAL A 125 -7.83 -9.13 -11.15
N SER A 126 -7.99 -7.90 -11.63
CA SER A 126 -7.05 -6.81 -11.36
C SER A 126 -7.25 -6.20 -9.97
N TRP A 127 -8.49 -6.15 -9.49
CA TRP A 127 -8.85 -5.59 -8.19
C TRP A 127 -9.90 -6.45 -7.50
N ALA A 128 -9.81 -6.63 -6.19
CA ALA A 128 -10.93 -7.13 -5.43
C ALA A 128 -10.91 -6.60 -3.98
N SER A 129 -11.96 -5.91 -3.58
CA SER A 129 -12.13 -5.42 -2.20
C SER A 129 -13.60 -5.16 -1.90
N SER A 130 -13.90 -4.69 -0.69
CA SER A 130 -15.24 -4.23 -0.30
C SER A 130 -15.16 -2.93 0.48
N ALA A 131 -16.09 -2.02 0.25
CA ALA A 131 -16.19 -0.74 0.96
C ALA A 131 -17.60 -0.14 0.84
N ASP A 132 -18.03 0.66 1.80
CA ASP A 132 -19.33 1.38 1.78
C ASP A 132 -19.28 2.50 0.72
N ILE A 133 -19.58 2.19 -0.54
CA ILE A 133 -19.50 3.14 -1.66
C ILE A 133 -20.72 4.07 -1.65
N THR A 134 -21.89 3.53 -1.33
CA THR A 134 -23.15 4.27 -1.37
C THR A 134 -23.38 5.15 -0.13
N GLY A 135 -22.65 4.94 0.96
CA GLY A 135 -22.80 5.65 2.22
C GLY A 135 -24.01 5.17 3.03
N ASP A 136 -24.51 3.96 2.76
CA ASP A 136 -25.69 3.39 3.42
C ASP A 136 -25.34 2.52 4.64
N GLY A 137 -24.05 2.42 4.95
CA GLY A 137 -23.51 1.64 6.05
C GLY A 137 -23.30 0.16 5.74
N ARG A 138 -23.63 -0.30 4.53
CA ARG A 138 -23.28 -1.65 4.04
C ARG A 138 -22.19 -1.54 2.98
N PRO A 139 -21.19 -2.44 2.98
CA PRO A 139 -20.17 -2.45 1.96
C PRO A 139 -20.70 -2.96 0.61
N GLU A 140 -20.35 -2.26 -0.46
CA GLU A 140 -20.36 -2.78 -1.82
C GLU A 140 -19.16 -3.69 -2.07
N LEU A 141 -19.33 -4.66 -2.98
CA LEU A 141 -18.25 -5.49 -3.50
C LEU A 141 -17.66 -4.88 -4.77
N LEU A 142 -16.35 -4.68 -4.79
CA LEU A 142 -15.60 -4.08 -5.89
C LEU A 142 -14.78 -5.17 -6.59
N LEU A 143 -15.04 -5.42 -7.88
CA LEU A 143 -14.32 -6.41 -8.68
C LEU A 143 -13.76 -5.77 -9.96
N GLY A 144 -12.44 -5.72 -10.05
CA GLY A 144 -11.71 -5.21 -11.21
C GLY A 144 -11.31 -6.33 -12.16
N TRP A 145 -11.50 -6.09 -13.45
CA TRP A 145 -11.18 -7.01 -14.52
C TRP A 145 -10.14 -6.39 -15.45
N LYS A 146 -9.02 -7.10 -15.65
CA LYS A 146 -7.99 -6.69 -16.60
C LYS A 146 -8.45 -6.98 -18.02
N ILE A 147 -8.63 -5.93 -18.82
CA ILE A 147 -9.06 -6.04 -20.22
C ILE A 147 -7.89 -6.00 -21.20
N GLY A 148 -6.75 -5.45 -20.80
CA GLY A 148 -5.54 -5.41 -21.62
C GLY A 148 -4.44 -4.58 -20.98
N VAL A 149 -3.19 -4.90 -21.28
CA VAL A 149 -2.01 -4.24 -20.67
C VAL A 149 -2.05 -2.72 -20.84
N SER A 150 -2.43 -2.22 -22.03
CA SER A 150 -2.57 -0.78 -22.30
C SER A 150 -3.99 -0.26 -22.12
N ALA A 151 -4.99 -1.12 -22.29
CA ALA A 151 -6.41 -0.74 -22.20
C ALA A 151 -6.83 -0.44 -20.75
N GLY A 152 -6.07 -0.94 -19.77
CA GLY A 152 -6.36 -0.78 -18.35
C GLY A 152 -7.32 -1.85 -17.85
N ASN A 153 -8.14 -1.46 -16.89
CA ASN A 153 -9.01 -2.32 -16.14
C ASN A 153 -10.43 -1.74 -16.11
N ILE A 154 -11.40 -2.63 -15.89
CA ILE A 154 -12.81 -2.28 -15.67
C ILE A 154 -13.18 -2.68 -14.25
N LEU A 155 -13.61 -1.73 -13.43
CA LEU A 155 -14.15 -1.97 -12.10
C LEU A 155 -15.67 -2.14 -12.17
N ASP A 156 -16.16 -3.31 -11.80
CA ASP A 156 -17.57 -3.55 -11.54
C ASP A 156 -17.85 -3.43 -10.04
N ILE A 157 -18.87 -2.65 -9.69
CA ILE A 157 -19.27 -2.41 -8.30
C ILE A 157 -20.64 -3.05 -8.10
N PHE A 158 -20.76 -3.86 -7.05
CA PHE A 158 -21.96 -4.60 -6.73
C PHE A 158 -22.52 -4.20 -5.37
N THR A 159 -23.81 -3.93 -5.31
CA THR A 159 -24.55 -3.61 -4.08
C THR A 159 -25.59 -4.68 -3.79
N TRP A 160 -26.03 -4.77 -2.54
CA TRP A 160 -27.08 -5.70 -2.14
C TRP A 160 -28.46 -5.08 -2.35
N ASP A 161 -29.29 -5.70 -3.20
CA ASP A 161 -30.68 -5.30 -3.43
C ASP A 161 -31.63 -6.45 -3.05
N PRO A 162 -32.06 -6.53 -1.78
CA PRO A 162 -32.98 -7.57 -1.33
C PRO A 162 -34.39 -7.37 -1.87
N GLY A 163 -34.71 -6.18 -2.40
CA GLY A 163 -36.02 -5.82 -2.91
C GLY A 163 -36.26 -6.37 -4.30
N GLN A 164 -35.76 -5.68 -5.33
CA GLN A 164 -36.16 -5.97 -6.71
C GLN A 164 -35.49 -7.23 -7.26
N HIS A 165 -34.29 -7.55 -6.77
CA HIS A 165 -33.45 -8.61 -7.34
C HIS A 165 -33.14 -9.75 -6.37
N GLY A 166 -33.48 -9.59 -5.09
CA GLY A 166 -33.38 -10.63 -4.08
C GLY A 166 -31.94 -11.05 -3.73
N GLY A 167 -30.96 -10.16 -3.92
CA GLY A 167 -29.55 -10.45 -3.67
C GLY A 167 -28.60 -9.42 -4.28
N LEU A 168 -27.36 -9.83 -4.51
CA LEU A 168 -26.31 -8.95 -5.04
C LEU A 168 -26.59 -8.54 -6.50
N VAL A 169 -26.48 -7.25 -6.83
CA VAL A 169 -26.68 -6.67 -8.18
C VAL A 169 -25.55 -5.72 -8.56
N LYS A 170 -25.31 -5.52 -9.87
CA LYS A 170 -24.30 -4.56 -10.33
C LYS A 170 -24.86 -3.15 -10.20
N LEU A 171 -24.21 -2.31 -9.42
CA LEU A 171 -24.53 -0.91 -9.18
C LEU A 171 -23.96 0.00 -10.28
N ALA A 172 -22.66 -0.16 -10.56
CA ALA A 172 -21.92 0.76 -11.42
C ALA A 172 -20.72 0.09 -12.09
N GLN A 173 -20.11 0.82 -13.02
CA GLN A 173 -18.85 0.45 -13.65
C GLN A 173 -17.96 1.67 -13.86
N LEU A 174 -16.64 1.50 -13.68
CA LEU A 174 -15.62 2.51 -13.94
C LEU A 174 -14.45 1.91 -14.72
N ASN A 175 -13.76 2.73 -15.52
CA ASN A 175 -12.47 2.36 -16.10
C ASN A 175 -11.35 2.94 -15.23
N TYR A 176 -10.25 2.20 -15.10
CA TYR A 176 -9.08 2.66 -14.36
C TYR A 176 -7.80 2.01 -14.85
N HIS A 177 -6.66 2.68 -14.69
CA HIS A 177 -5.34 2.07 -14.80
C HIS A 177 -4.75 1.81 -13.41
N GLU A 178 -4.86 2.80 -12.52
CA GLU A 178 -4.63 2.64 -11.07
C GLU A 178 -5.87 3.06 -10.30
N LEU A 179 -6.09 2.44 -9.14
CA LEU A 179 -7.26 2.66 -8.30
C LEU A 179 -6.82 2.69 -6.84
N GLU A 180 -7.38 3.62 -6.05
CA GLU A 180 -7.31 3.57 -4.59
C GLU A 180 -8.73 3.68 -4.02
N VAL A 181 -8.99 2.90 -2.97
CA VAL A 181 -10.20 3.02 -2.14
C VAL A 181 -9.81 3.81 -0.88
N LEU A 182 -10.47 4.94 -0.67
CA LEU A 182 -10.11 5.93 0.34
C LEU A 182 -11.29 6.16 1.29
N ILE A 183 -11.04 6.16 2.58
CA ILE A 183 -12.05 6.33 3.62
C ILE A 183 -11.73 7.62 4.40
N PRO A 184 -12.69 8.53 4.63
CA PRO A 184 -12.46 9.69 5.50
C PRO A 184 -12.03 9.30 6.91
N GLU A 185 -11.19 10.12 7.52
CA GLU A 185 -10.84 9.96 8.93
C GLU A 185 -11.97 10.37 9.88
N ASP A 186 -12.90 11.22 9.42
CA ASP A 186 -14.08 11.59 10.20
C ASP A 186 -15.01 10.37 10.30
N LYS A 187 -15.11 9.81 11.51
CA LYS A 187 -15.95 8.64 11.81
C LYS A 187 -17.44 8.85 11.51
N LYS A 188 -17.89 10.08 11.27
CA LYS A 188 -19.26 10.37 10.84
C LYS A 188 -19.51 10.13 9.36
N ASP A 189 -18.45 10.00 8.57
CA ASP A 189 -18.49 9.82 7.13
C ASP A 189 -17.78 8.50 6.77
N SER A 190 -18.57 7.41 6.71
CA SER A 190 -18.08 6.07 6.34
C SER A 190 -17.99 5.85 4.83
N GLN A 191 -18.53 6.78 4.02
CA GLN A 191 -18.62 6.58 2.59
C GLN A 191 -17.23 6.52 1.98
N ALA A 192 -16.91 5.49 1.22
CA ALA A 192 -15.62 5.39 0.55
C ALA A 192 -15.61 6.24 -0.72
N ARG A 193 -14.43 6.80 -1.01
CA ARG A 193 -14.10 7.50 -2.25
C ARG A 193 -13.22 6.60 -3.09
N LEU A 194 -13.30 6.76 -4.39
CA LEU A 194 -12.41 6.09 -5.34
C LEU A 194 -11.50 7.14 -5.96
N ALA A 195 -10.18 6.98 -5.79
CA ALA A 195 -9.25 7.70 -6.63
C ALA A 195 -8.94 6.89 -7.88
N VAL A 196 -9.27 7.45 -9.04
CA VAL A 196 -9.17 6.77 -10.32
C VAL A 196 -8.09 7.45 -11.15
N TRP A 197 -7.04 6.71 -11.50
CA TRP A 197 -5.97 7.19 -12.36
C TRP A 197 -6.14 6.58 -13.74
N ASN A 198 -6.47 7.41 -14.72
CA ASN A 198 -6.61 6.99 -16.11
C ASN A 198 -5.38 7.43 -16.90
N ARG A 199 -4.66 6.47 -17.47
CA ARG A 199 -3.42 6.71 -18.21
C ARG A 199 -3.72 7.42 -19.52
N GLU A 200 -3.07 8.56 -19.71
CA GLU A 200 -3.12 9.34 -20.96
C GLU A 200 -1.97 8.92 -21.89
N MET A 201 -0.76 8.77 -21.32
CA MET A 201 0.42 8.25 -22.03
C MET A 201 1.48 7.81 -21.02
N ALA A 202 2.27 6.78 -21.35
CA ALA A 202 3.38 6.33 -20.50
C ALA A 202 3.01 6.28 -19.00
N ASP A 203 3.65 7.09 -18.15
CA ASP A 203 3.37 7.24 -16.72
C ASP A 203 2.67 8.58 -16.39
N VAL A 204 1.89 9.10 -17.32
CA VAL A 204 1.06 10.29 -17.16
C VAL A 204 -0.40 9.86 -17.06
N TYR A 205 -1.06 10.33 -16.00
CA TYR A 205 -2.41 9.97 -15.62
C TYR A 205 -3.29 11.20 -15.41
N LYS A 206 -4.50 11.13 -15.95
CA LYS A 206 -5.59 11.98 -15.50
C LYS A 206 -6.21 11.35 -14.25
N THR A 207 -6.09 12.06 -13.13
CA THR A 207 -6.55 11.58 -11.82
C THR A 207 -7.79 12.33 -11.39
N ASP A 208 -8.75 11.61 -10.81
CA ASP A 208 -9.89 12.20 -10.10
C ASP A 208 -10.19 11.41 -8.83
N LEU A 209 -10.72 12.11 -7.82
CA LEU A 209 -11.25 11.53 -6.60
C LEU A 209 -12.78 11.61 -6.68
N VAL A 210 -13.45 10.46 -6.77
CA VAL A 210 -14.90 10.40 -6.97
C VAL A 210 -15.62 9.78 -5.78
N LYS A 211 -16.83 10.27 -5.50
CA LYS A 211 -17.78 9.70 -4.56
C LYS A 211 -19.06 9.31 -5.28
N TRP A 212 -19.80 8.34 -4.75
CA TRP A 212 -21.11 7.99 -5.27
C TRP A 212 -22.17 8.99 -4.76
N GLU A 213 -22.84 9.70 -5.65
CA GLU A 213 -23.89 10.64 -5.29
C GLU A 213 -24.92 10.75 -6.42
N ASN A 214 -26.20 10.82 -6.06
CA ASN A 214 -27.30 10.92 -7.03
C ASN A 214 -27.27 9.82 -8.12
N ASN A 215 -27.03 8.56 -7.73
CA ASN A 215 -26.90 7.39 -8.62
C ASN A 215 -25.77 7.48 -9.67
N SER A 216 -24.71 8.23 -9.41
CA SER A 216 -23.54 8.33 -10.29
C SER A 216 -22.26 8.67 -9.52
N PHE A 217 -21.10 8.43 -10.11
CA PHE A 217 -19.85 8.94 -9.57
C PHE A 217 -19.66 10.41 -9.93
N GLN A 218 -19.37 11.24 -8.93
CA GLN A 218 -19.06 12.66 -9.08
C GLN A 218 -17.77 12.99 -8.35
N SER A 219 -17.03 13.97 -8.85
CA SER A 219 -15.79 14.44 -8.22
C SER A 219 -16.05 14.96 -6.80
N ASP A 220 -15.30 14.47 -5.82
CA ASP A 220 -15.38 14.92 -4.43
C ASP A 220 -14.36 16.03 -4.15
N LEU A 221 -14.71 17.24 -4.59
CA LEU A 221 -13.86 18.43 -4.43
C LEU A 221 -13.50 18.74 -2.97
N SER A 222 -14.30 18.25 -2.01
CA SER A 222 -14.11 18.55 -0.58
C SER A 222 -12.87 17.89 0.03
N PHE A 223 -12.35 16.85 -0.61
CA PHE A 223 -11.14 16.12 -0.21
C PHE A 223 -9.98 16.30 -1.18
N TYR A 224 -10.13 17.14 -2.21
CA TYR A 224 -9.05 17.41 -3.16
C TYR A 224 -7.77 17.91 -2.49
N PRO A 225 -7.80 18.85 -1.52
CA PRO A 225 -6.59 19.27 -0.81
C PRO A 225 -5.81 18.11 -0.18
N ALA A 226 -6.52 17.14 0.41
CA ALA A 226 -5.87 15.98 1.02
C ALA A 226 -5.27 15.03 -0.01
N TYR A 227 -6.05 14.68 -1.03
CA TYR A 227 -5.65 13.63 -1.97
C TYR A 227 -4.66 14.13 -3.02
N PHE A 228 -4.86 15.32 -3.57
CA PHE A 228 -3.99 15.85 -4.63
C PHE A 228 -2.60 16.24 -4.12
N ALA A 229 -2.38 16.28 -2.81
CA ALA A 229 -1.05 16.38 -2.23
C ALA A 229 -0.16 15.18 -2.64
N LYS A 230 -0.72 13.96 -2.63
CA LYS A 230 -0.05 12.73 -3.12
C LYS A 230 0.17 12.78 -4.64
N VAL A 231 -0.81 13.30 -5.39
CA VAL A 231 -0.71 13.46 -6.85
C VAL A 231 0.36 14.49 -7.22
N ALA A 232 0.48 15.56 -6.46
CA ALA A 232 1.48 16.60 -6.67
C ALA A 232 2.89 16.03 -6.44
N ASP A 233 3.12 15.28 -5.35
CA ASP A 233 4.42 14.63 -5.10
C ASP A 233 4.84 13.66 -6.21
N TYR A 234 3.87 12.92 -6.75
CA TYR A 234 4.06 12.03 -7.89
C TYR A 234 4.60 12.76 -9.13
N TYR A 235 4.03 13.91 -9.46
CA TYR A 235 4.43 14.71 -10.61
C TYR A 235 5.64 15.59 -10.35
N ASP A 236 5.84 16.04 -9.11
CA ASP A 236 7.01 16.81 -8.70
C ASP A 236 8.28 15.98 -8.89
N THR A 237 8.28 14.74 -8.41
CA THR A 237 9.37 13.78 -8.62
C THR A 237 9.69 13.58 -10.10
N ARG A 238 8.67 13.49 -10.95
CA ARG A 238 8.84 13.29 -12.41
C ARG A 238 9.34 14.53 -13.13
N ALA A 239 8.79 15.69 -12.79
CA ALA A 239 9.24 16.97 -13.32
C ALA A 239 10.71 17.22 -12.95
N ASN A 240 11.13 16.88 -11.73
CA ASN A 240 12.52 17.00 -11.30
C ASN A 240 13.45 15.99 -11.99
N ASN A 241 13.00 14.74 -12.19
CA ASN A 241 13.78 13.71 -12.89
C ASN A 241 13.89 13.96 -14.40
N VAL A 242 12.87 14.57 -15.02
CA VAL A 242 12.81 14.84 -16.46
C VAL A 242 12.32 16.29 -16.71
N PRO A 243 13.12 17.31 -16.39
CA PRO A 243 12.69 18.71 -16.39
C PRO A 243 12.35 19.26 -17.77
N ASN A 244 12.79 18.60 -18.85
CA ASN A 244 12.50 19.00 -20.23
C ASN A 244 11.18 18.41 -20.77
N ALA A 245 10.43 17.65 -19.97
CA ALA A 245 9.15 17.08 -20.34
C ALA A 245 7.98 18.01 -19.92
N PRO A 246 7.34 18.73 -20.86
CA PRO A 246 6.32 19.73 -20.51
C PRO A 246 5.08 19.13 -19.84
N TYR A 247 4.71 17.89 -20.17
CA TYR A 247 3.53 17.23 -19.59
C TYR A 247 3.67 17.04 -18.07
N TYR A 248 4.84 16.70 -17.53
CA TYR A 248 4.99 16.56 -16.08
C TYR A 248 4.74 17.88 -15.36
N TRP A 249 5.20 19.00 -15.92
CA TRP A 249 4.91 20.34 -15.40
C TRP A 249 3.43 20.70 -15.48
N TYR A 250 2.73 20.30 -16.54
CA TYR A 250 1.29 20.52 -16.67
C TYR A 250 0.51 19.80 -15.56
N TYR A 251 0.76 18.50 -15.39
CA TYR A 251 0.02 17.71 -14.41
C TYR A 251 0.45 18.02 -12.97
N LEU A 252 1.69 18.45 -12.74
CA LEU A 252 2.10 19.06 -11.48
C LEU A 252 1.29 20.32 -11.19
N ALA A 253 1.10 21.20 -12.19
CA ALA A 253 0.30 22.41 -12.02
C ALA A 253 -1.17 22.11 -11.71
N ASP A 254 -1.80 21.18 -12.44
CA ASP A 254 -3.18 20.73 -12.17
C ASP A 254 -3.30 20.15 -10.75
N ALA A 255 -2.34 19.30 -10.35
CA ALA A 255 -2.34 18.72 -9.01
C ALA A 255 -2.17 19.77 -7.92
N ARG A 256 -1.20 20.69 -8.03
CA ARG A 256 -1.00 21.80 -7.07
C ARG A 256 -2.22 22.72 -6.99
N LEU A 257 -2.90 22.98 -8.10
CA LEU A 257 -4.12 23.79 -8.10
C LEU A 257 -5.24 23.10 -7.30
N ARG A 258 -5.42 21.79 -7.49
CA ARG A 258 -6.44 20.98 -6.78
C ARG A 258 -6.08 20.73 -5.31
N GLU A 259 -4.80 20.64 -5.01
CA GLU A 259 -4.28 20.61 -3.64
C GLU A 259 -4.60 21.92 -2.88
N GLY A 260 -4.83 23.02 -3.60
CA GLY A 260 -5.13 24.33 -3.03
C GLY A 260 -3.96 25.31 -3.03
N HIS A 261 -2.89 25.02 -3.80
CA HIS A 261 -1.69 25.82 -3.95
C HIS A 261 -1.56 26.43 -5.36
N PRO A 262 -2.45 27.36 -5.75
CA PRO A 262 -2.43 27.95 -7.10
C PRO A 262 -1.15 28.75 -7.39
N GLU A 263 -0.40 29.20 -6.38
CA GLU A 263 0.93 29.80 -6.52
C GLU A 263 1.99 28.80 -7.01
N LEU A 264 2.02 27.60 -6.43
CA LEU A 264 2.91 26.51 -6.87
C LEU A 264 2.46 26.01 -8.24
N ALA A 265 1.14 25.96 -8.47
CA ALA A 265 0.58 25.64 -9.77
C ALA A 265 1.02 26.63 -10.85
N LEU A 266 1.04 27.94 -10.54
CA LEU A 266 1.47 28.98 -11.48
C LEU A 266 2.95 28.81 -11.84
N GLN A 267 3.81 28.52 -10.86
CA GLN A 267 5.23 28.24 -11.12
C GLN A 267 5.40 27.01 -12.03
N ALA A 268 4.73 25.91 -11.69
CA ALA A 268 4.80 24.68 -12.48
C ALA A 268 4.30 24.88 -13.92
N ILE A 269 3.15 25.55 -14.12
CA ILE A 269 2.61 25.76 -15.48
C ILE A 269 3.52 26.68 -16.30
N GLU A 270 4.15 27.69 -15.68
CA GLU A 270 5.09 28.57 -16.36
C GLU A 270 6.37 27.84 -16.78
N ASN A 271 6.90 26.96 -15.94
CA ASN A 271 8.01 26.08 -16.31
C ASN A 271 7.66 25.23 -17.54
N GLY A 272 6.48 24.59 -17.54
CA GLY A 272 6.02 23.79 -18.68
C GLY A 272 5.82 24.61 -19.97
N MET A 273 5.28 25.83 -19.86
CA MET A 273 5.03 26.71 -21.01
C MET A 273 6.31 27.27 -21.67
N ASN A 274 7.42 27.32 -20.93
CA ASN A 274 8.73 27.72 -21.44
C ASN A 274 9.42 26.63 -22.28
N LEU A 275 8.89 25.41 -22.27
CA LEU A 275 9.40 24.28 -23.02
C LEU A 275 8.70 24.11 -24.37
N LYS A 276 9.23 23.20 -25.20
CA LYS A 276 8.57 22.79 -26.45
C LYS A 276 7.37 21.89 -26.12
N ILE A 277 6.19 22.50 -25.98
CA ILE A 277 4.92 21.82 -25.71
C ILE A 277 4.61 20.80 -26.82
N THR A 278 4.42 19.55 -26.41
CA THR A 278 4.03 18.41 -27.26
C THR A 278 2.69 17.82 -26.83
N PHE A 279 2.52 17.67 -25.52
CA PHE A 279 1.32 17.21 -24.84
C PHE A 279 1.36 17.74 -23.40
N PRO A 280 0.21 18.09 -22.78
CA PRO A 280 -1.06 18.46 -23.43
C PRO A 280 -0.90 19.62 -24.44
N SER A 281 -1.98 19.98 -25.14
CA SER A 281 -1.95 21.04 -26.16
C SER A 281 -1.62 22.42 -25.57
N ARG A 282 -1.08 23.32 -26.39
CA ARG A 282 -0.74 24.69 -25.95
C ARG A 282 -1.96 25.47 -25.44
N ASP A 283 -3.16 25.14 -25.90
CA ASP A 283 -4.39 25.78 -25.42
C ASP A 283 -4.84 25.21 -24.08
N GLU A 284 -4.64 23.92 -23.79
CA GLU A 284 -4.84 23.36 -22.45
C GLU A 284 -3.92 24.03 -21.42
N PHE A 285 -2.64 24.23 -21.74
CA PHE A 285 -1.72 24.99 -20.89
C PHE A 285 -2.22 26.43 -20.60
N LYS A 286 -2.74 27.12 -21.62
CA LYS A 286 -3.28 28.47 -21.45
C LYS A 286 -4.54 28.46 -20.58
N ASN A 287 -5.41 27.49 -20.78
CA ASN A 287 -6.65 27.35 -20.03
C ASN A 287 -6.36 27.08 -18.55
N LEU A 288 -5.47 26.13 -18.25
CA LEU A 288 -5.05 25.84 -16.88
C LEU A 288 -4.36 27.07 -16.24
N LYS A 289 -3.48 27.77 -16.98
CA LYS A 289 -2.87 29.01 -16.48
C LYS A 289 -3.90 30.11 -16.19
N MET A 290 -4.96 30.21 -16.98
CA MET A 290 -6.05 31.17 -16.77
C MET A 290 -6.84 30.80 -15.51
N GLU A 291 -7.22 29.54 -15.34
CA GLU A 291 -7.91 29.03 -14.14
C GLU A 291 -7.08 29.28 -12.87
N ILE A 292 -5.78 28.99 -12.91
CA ILE A 292 -4.85 29.28 -11.81
C ILE A 292 -4.87 30.77 -11.45
N LYS A 293 -4.81 31.66 -12.44
CA LYS A 293 -4.84 33.12 -12.22
C LYS A 293 -6.17 33.61 -11.67
N GLU A 294 -7.29 33.05 -12.13
CA GLU A 294 -8.61 33.36 -11.57
C GLU A 294 -8.69 32.94 -10.11
N LYS A 295 -8.21 31.73 -9.77
CA LYS A 295 -8.14 31.26 -8.38
C LYS A 295 -7.29 32.16 -7.50
N LEU A 296 -6.12 32.60 -7.99
CA LEU A 296 -5.25 33.55 -7.30
C LEU A 296 -5.91 34.91 -7.06
N ALA A 297 -6.68 35.40 -8.03
CA ALA A 297 -7.40 36.68 -7.91
C ALA A 297 -8.55 36.62 -6.89
N HIS A 298 -9.19 35.46 -6.74
CA HIS A 298 -10.29 35.25 -5.78
C HIS A 298 -9.85 34.92 -4.35
N LEU A 299 -8.58 34.57 -4.13
CA LEU A 299 -8.01 34.45 -2.80
C LEU A 299 -7.90 35.85 -2.17
N ASN A 300 -8.97 36.33 -1.53
CA ASN A 300 -9.02 37.60 -0.78
C ASN A 300 -8.12 37.62 0.48
N SER A 301 -7.39 36.54 0.76
CA SER A 301 -6.37 36.48 1.81
C SER A 301 -5.03 36.99 1.31
N GLU A 302 -4.31 37.76 2.12
CA GLU A 302 -2.89 38.11 1.90
C GLU A 302 -1.95 36.93 2.20
N THR A 303 -2.48 35.83 2.75
CA THR A 303 -1.74 34.62 3.12
C THR A 303 -2.21 33.38 2.36
N LEU A 304 -1.34 32.36 2.34
CA LEU A 304 -1.51 31.04 1.78
C LEU A 304 -1.37 30.02 2.91
N LEU A 305 -2.22 29.00 2.92
CA LEU A 305 -2.12 27.93 3.90
C LEU A 305 -1.00 26.99 3.49
N TYR A 306 -0.09 26.68 4.39
CA TYR A 306 0.97 25.70 4.18
C TYR A 306 0.89 24.62 5.27
N TYR A 307 0.53 23.40 4.88
CA TYR A 307 0.40 22.27 5.79
C TYR A 307 1.61 21.34 5.68
N LEU A 308 2.27 21.10 6.81
CA LEU A 308 3.37 20.17 6.94
C LEU A 308 2.86 18.86 7.52
N ARG A 309 2.67 17.87 6.63
CA ARG A 309 2.07 16.56 6.94
C ARG A 309 2.80 15.81 8.06
N ASP A 310 4.13 15.70 7.96
CA ASP A 310 4.94 14.89 8.87
C ASP A 310 4.93 15.44 10.31
N ALA A 311 4.78 16.76 10.47
CA ALA A 311 4.65 17.42 11.76
C ALA A 311 3.19 17.66 12.19
N ASP A 312 2.24 17.39 11.31
CA ASP A 312 0.83 17.73 11.46
C ASP A 312 0.59 19.20 11.89
N ILE A 313 1.24 20.16 11.22
CA ILE A 313 1.07 21.60 11.51
C ILE A 313 0.70 22.40 10.26
N THR A 314 -0.15 23.41 10.42
CA THR A 314 -0.46 24.41 9.38
C THR A 314 0.08 25.78 9.77
N MET A 315 0.59 26.53 8.79
CA MET A 315 1.00 27.92 8.95
C MET A 315 0.47 28.79 7.80
N ASP A 316 0.21 30.06 8.09
CA ASP A 316 -0.25 31.04 7.13
C ASP A 316 0.97 31.80 6.58
N ILE A 317 1.28 31.58 5.30
CA ILE A 317 2.42 32.15 4.60
C ILE A 317 1.98 33.38 3.78
N PRO A 318 2.52 34.58 4.03
CA PRO A 318 2.28 35.75 3.18
C PRO A 318 2.59 35.46 1.71
N LYS A 319 1.66 35.79 0.81
CA LYS A 319 1.80 35.52 -0.65
C LYS A 319 3.10 36.07 -1.24
N ALA A 320 3.54 37.25 -0.75
CA ALA A 320 4.76 37.90 -1.20
C ALA A 320 6.04 37.11 -0.87
N LEU A 321 5.99 36.20 0.11
CA LEU A 321 7.12 35.36 0.51
C LEU A 321 7.06 33.94 -0.05
N ALA A 322 5.88 33.45 -0.43
CA ALA A 322 5.67 32.04 -0.77
C ALA A 322 6.62 31.49 -1.84
N SER A 323 6.92 32.27 -2.89
CA SER A 323 7.86 31.85 -3.94
C SER A 323 9.34 31.88 -3.53
N SER A 324 9.66 32.52 -2.40
CA SER A 324 11.02 32.62 -1.86
C SER A 324 11.24 31.75 -0.63
N LEU A 325 10.17 31.17 -0.06
CA LEU A 325 10.29 30.33 1.12
C LEU A 325 10.67 28.91 0.73
N PHE A 326 11.52 28.31 1.55
CA PHE A 326 11.97 26.93 1.43
C PHE A 326 11.93 26.29 2.81
N ILE A 327 11.12 25.25 2.98
CA ILE A 327 10.97 24.55 4.25
C ILE A 327 11.69 23.22 4.16
N LYS A 328 12.51 22.93 5.18
CA LYS A 328 13.26 21.67 5.29
C LYS A 328 13.08 21.11 6.69
N ASP A 329 12.62 19.88 6.76
CA ASP A 329 12.60 19.07 7.97
C ASP A 329 13.89 18.24 8.12
N GLU A 330 14.31 18.02 9.36
CA GLU A 330 15.44 17.15 9.70
C GLU A 330 15.35 16.61 11.13
N GLU A 331 16.02 15.49 11.39
CA GLU A 331 16.23 14.97 12.74
C GLU A 331 17.29 15.81 13.45
N GLY A 332 16.94 16.31 14.64
CA GLY A 332 17.83 17.02 15.54
C GLY A 332 18.58 16.06 16.48
N ASN A 333 19.25 16.62 17.48
CA ASN A 333 19.89 15.80 18.51
C ASN A 333 18.84 15.21 19.45
N ASN A 334 19.09 14.02 20.01
CA ASN A 334 18.20 13.38 20.98
C ASN A 334 16.73 13.29 20.50
N SER A 335 16.50 12.64 19.35
CA SER A 335 15.15 12.36 18.84
C SER A 335 14.22 13.59 18.69
N GLU A 336 14.81 14.77 18.55
CA GLU A 336 14.13 16.01 18.19
C GLU A 336 13.78 16.01 16.70
N TYR A 337 12.63 16.58 16.35
CA TYR A 337 12.27 16.83 14.96
C TYR A 337 12.26 18.33 14.69
N MET A 338 13.07 18.78 13.74
CA MET A 338 13.31 20.19 13.44
C MET A 338 12.73 20.55 12.08
N ILE A 339 12.04 21.68 11.99
CA ILE A 339 11.46 22.22 10.75
C ILE A 339 12.04 23.60 10.53
N ASN A 340 13.01 23.72 9.63
CA ASN A 340 13.66 24.96 9.27
C ASN A 340 12.88 25.69 8.18
N VAL A 341 12.39 26.89 8.47
CA VAL A 341 11.72 27.76 7.51
C VAL A 341 12.73 28.78 6.99
N ASN A 342 13.16 28.60 5.73
CA ASN A 342 14.21 29.38 5.10
C ASN A 342 13.63 30.36 4.07
N LYS A 343 14.37 31.42 3.80
CA LYS A 343 14.14 32.33 2.68
C LYS A 343 15.31 32.27 1.70
N VAL A 344 15.02 32.08 0.42
CA VAL A 344 15.97 32.19 -0.69
C VAL A 344 16.15 33.67 -1.03
N LEU A 345 17.40 34.11 -1.05
CA LEU A 345 17.80 35.45 -1.43
C LEU A 345 18.06 35.55 -2.93
N ASP A 346 18.09 36.78 -3.47
CA ASP A 346 18.33 37.06 -4.89
C ASP A 346 19.69 36.51 -5.40
N ASN A 347 20.66 36.33 -4.50
CA ASN A 347 21.97 35.76 -4.80
C ASN A 347 22.00 34.21 -4.75
N GLY A 348 20.86 33.56 -4.50
CA GLY A 348 20.71 32.12 -4.36
C GLY A 348 21.10 31.54 -3.00
N GLN A 349 21.54 32.35 -2.03
CA GLN A 349 21.78 31.90 -0.66
C GLN A 349 20.47 31.74 0.10
N THR A 350 20.49 30.95 1.17
CA THR A 350 19.34 30.71 2.04
C THR A 350 19.61 31.23 3.45
N GLU A 351 18.63 31.90 4.05
CA GLU A 351 18.64 32.31 5.44
C GLU A 351 17.51 31.64 6.21
N ILE A 352 17.81 31.09 7.40
CA ILE A 352 16.79 30.53 8.29
C ILE A 352 16.05 31.68 8.96
N LEU A 353 14.73 31.77 8.76
CA LEU A 353 13.88 32.75 9.44
C LEU A 353 13.57 32.30 10.87
N PHE A 354 13.16 31.04 11.01
CA PHE A 354 12.89 30.37 12.29
C PHE A 354 12.90 28.85 12.11
N THR A 355 12.97 28.15 13.23
CA THR A 355 12.89 26.68 13.32
C THR A 355 11.75 26.30 14.26
N VAL A 356 10.88 25.40 13.84
CA VAL A 356 9.93 24.73 14.75
C VAL A 356 10.59 23.46 15.25
N GLU A 357 10.67 23.30 16.56
CA GLU A 357 11.29 22.17 17.25
C GLU A 357 10.19 21.34 17.95
N VAL A 358 10.15 20.04 17.67
CA VAL A 358 9.15 19.11 18.20
C VAL A 358 9.82 18.06 19.07
N HIS A 359 9.34 17.95 20.31
CA HIS A 359 9.92 17.12 21.35
C HIS A 359 8.90 16.16 21.96
N GLN A 360 9.35 15.01 22.44
CA GLN A 360 8.53 14.17 23.31
C GLN A 360 8.25 14.90 24.61
N LYS A 361 6.98 14.90 25.03
CA LYS A 361 6.52 15.69 26.18
C LYS A 361 7.26 15.34 27.48
N ASP A 362 7.65 14.08 27.66
CA ASP A 362 8.35 13.63 28.87
C ASP A 362 9.86 13.95 28.87
N TRP A 363 10.42 14.45 27.77
CA TRP A 363 11.87 14.71 27.64
C TRP A 363 12.26 16.15 27.98
N ILE A 364 11.34 17.11 27.89
CA ILE A 364 11.60 18.52 28.19
C ILE A 364 10.73 19.00 29.35
N SER A 365 11.38 19.52 30.40
CA SER A 365 10.72 20.14 31.56
C SER A 365 10.22 21.56 31.29
N SER A 366 10.91 22.31 30.41
CA SER A 366 10.63 23.70 30.07
C SER A 366 11.24 24.04 28.71
N LEU A 367 10.44 24.52 27.75
CA LEU A 367 10.93 24.91 26.42
C LEU A 367 11.81 26.15 26.51
N GLU A 368 11.51 27.05 27.43
CA GLU A 368 12.20 28.32 27.62
C GLU A 368 13.66 28.12 28.05
N GLU A 369 13.95 27.07 28.82
CA GLU A 369 15.32 26.69 29.20
C GLU A 369 16.19 26.33 27.99
N TYR A 370 15.57 25.86 26.91
CA TYR A 370 16.22 25.57 25.62
C TYR A 370 16.17 26.76 24.65
N GLY A 371 15.70 27.93 25.11
CA GLY A 371 15.59 29.14 24.29
C GLY A 371 14.45 29.08 23.26
N LEU A 372 13.43 28.26 23.52
CA LEU A 372 12.26 28.11 22.65
C LEU A 372 11.08 28.91 23.19
N SER A 373 10.33 29.54 22.28
CA SER A 373 9.01 30.06 22.59
C SER A 373 7.97 28.94 22.41
N PRO A 374 7.10 28.66 23.39
CA PRO A 374 6.06 27.65 23.25
C PRO A 374 5.08 27.97 22.13
N LEU A 375 4.67 26.95 21.36
CA LEU A 375 3.58 27.03 20.39
C LEU A 375 2.32 26.34 20.94
N PHE A 376 2.37 25.01 21.09
CA PHE A 376 1.28 24.18 21.62
C PHE A 376 1.79 22.79 22.02
N GLU A 377 0.91 21.98 22.61
CA GLU A 377 1.19 20.60 22.99
C GLU A 377 0.09 19.67 22.46
N THR A 378 0.47 18.41 22.23
CA THR A 378 -0.45 17.30 21.95
C THR A 378 -0.43 16.32 23.13
N LYS A 379 -1.02 15.13 22.96
CA LYS A 379 -0.99 14.08 24.00
C LYS A 379 0.44 13.63 24.30
N THR A 380 1.31 13.56 23.30
CA THR A 380 2.65 12.95 23.40
C THR A 380 3.79 13.89 23.01
N LEU A 381 3.50 15.01 22.34
CA LEU A 381 4.48 15.94 21.80
C LEU A 381 4.30 17.36 22.29
N THR A 382 5.39 18.10 22.38
CA THR A 382 5.45 19.53 22.69
C THR A 382 6.14 20.27 21.54
N TYR A 383 5.58 21.39 21.11
CA TYR A 383 6.06 22.20 19.98
C TYR A 383 6.58 23.55 20.47
N GLY A 384 7.81 23.89 20.08
CA GLY A 384 8.43 25.18 20.33
C GLY A 384 8.95 25.82 19.05
N VAL A 385 9.20 27.13 19.10
CA VAL A 385 9.81 27.85 17.98
C VAL A 385 11.07 28.59 18.42
N ARG A 386 12.12 28.46 17.61
CA ARG A 386 13.36 29.22 17.69
C ARG A 386 13.40 30.23 16.56
N LYS A 387 13.27 31.52 16.87
CA LYS A 387 13.46 32.58 15.87
C LYS A 387 14.95 32.85 15.70
N ASN A 388 15.39 33.04 14.46
CA ASN A 388 16.74 33.54 14.22
C ASN A 388 16.87 34.97 14.77
N ASN A 389 17.97 35.26 15.45
CA ASN A 389 18.24 36.56 16.09
C ASN A 389 18.10 37.74 15.12
N GLU A 390 18.46 37.56 13.85
CA GLU A 390 18.34 38.60 12.81
C GLU A 390 16.88 38.97 12.51
N PHE A 391 15.96 38.02 12.70
CA PHE A 391 14.54 38.16 12.39
C PHE A 391 13.66 38.22 13.65
N PHE A 392 14.25 38.36 14.84
CA PHE A 392 13.51 38.31 16.10
C PHE A 392 12.40 39.38 16.20
N HIS A 393 12.65 40.56 15.62
CA HIS A 393 11.71 41.68 15.55
C HIS A 393 11.07 41.87 14.16
N ASP A 394 11.24 40.91 13.24
CA ASP A 394 10.61 40.98 11.92
C ASP A 394 9.09 40.71 12.07
N PRO A 395 8.22 41.68 11.69
CA PRO A 395 6.78 41.55 11.87
C PRO A 395 6.17 40.46 10.99
N VAL A 396 6.76 40.18 9.82
CA VAL A 396 6.30 39.16 8.89
C VAL A 396 6.62 37.77 9.42
N VAL A 397 7.84 37.57 9.94
CA VAL A 397 8.20 36.33 10.63
C VAL A 397 7.33 36.15 11.88
N GLY A 398 7.08 37.23 12.63
CA GLY A 398 6.16 37.22 13.76
C GLY A 398 4.74 36.74 13.40
N GLN A 399 4.20 37.20 12.26
CA GLN A 399 2.89 36.82 11.76
C GLN A 399 2.82 35.34 11.33
N ILE A 400 3.85 34.84 10.63
CA ILE A 400 3.90 33.42 10.24
C ILE A 400 3.91 32.56 11.51
N VAL A 401 4.81 32.86 12.46
CA VAL A 401 4.96 32.09 13.69
C VAL A 401 3.68 32.07 14.52
N SER A 402 2.97 33.20 14.64
CA SER A 402 1.72 33.25 15.40
C SER A 402 0.54 32.51 14.75
N SER A 403 0.65 32.18 13.46
CA SER A 403 -0.36 31.41 12.73
C SER A 403 -0.20 29.89 12.85
N ILE A 404 0.94 29.42 13.36
CA ILE A 404 1.25 27.99 13.45
C ILE A 404 0.25 27.31 14.38
N ARG A 405 -0.43 26.28 13.86
CA ARG A 405 -1.47 25.53 14.57
C ARG A 405 -1.41 24.05 14.21
N PRO A 406 -1.88 23.14 15.09
CA PRO A 406 -1.95 21.71 14.79
C PRO A 406 -3.02 21.39 13.75
N GLY A 407 -2.77 20.34 12.97
CA GLY A 407 -3.71 19.76 12.02
C GLY A 407 -3.71 20.42 10.65
N ALA A 408 -4.34 19.72 9.70
CA ALA A 408 -4.71 20.27 8.40
C ALA A 408 -6.02 21.05 8.50
N ASP A 409 -6.17 22.11 7.70
CA ASP A 409 -7.45 22.82 7.55
C ASP A 409 -8.44 22.11 6.60
N TYR A 410 -8.06 20.94 6.09
CA TYR A 410 -8.87 20.11 5.21
C TYR A 410 -9.13 18.73 5.82
N LYS A 411 -10.19 18.07 5.35
CA LYS A 411 -10.54 16.72 5.79
C LYS A 411 -9.53 15.71 5.25
N LYS A 412 -9.09 14.77 6.10
CA LYS A 412 -8.12 13.73 5.75
C LYS A 412 -8.80 12.44 5.26
N LEU A 413 -8.08 11.68 4.45
CA LEU A 413 -8.45 10.36 3.95
C LEU A 413 -7.39 9.34 4.39
N LYS A 414 -7.82 8.09 4.52
CA LYS A 414 -6.93 6.92 4.65
C LYS A 414 -7.13 5.99 3.47
N SER A 415 -6.04 5.44 2.95
CA SER A 415 -6.08 4.40 1.93
C SER A 415 -6.36 3.04 2.56
N GLN A 416 -7.33 2.31 2.01
CA GLN A 416 -7.64 0.95 2.41
C GLN A 416 -6.44 0.02 2.17
N GLU A 417 -5.74 0.16 1.05
CA GLU A 417 -4.55 -0.65 0.73
C GLU A 417 -3.42 -0.38 1.73
N GLU A 418 -3.16 0.89 2.05
CA GLU A 418 -2.11 1.25 3.01
C GLU A 418 -2.42 0.70 4.41
N GLN A 419 -3.68 0.68 4.82
CA GLN A 419 -4.12 0.03 6.06
C GLN A 419 -3.87 -1.48 6.05
N MET A 420 -4.25 -2.17 4.97
CA MET A 420 -4.03 -3.61 4.82
C MET A 420 -2.54 -3.97 4.85
N LEU A 421 -1.70 -3.16 4.19
CA LEU A 421 -0.25 -3.30 4.22
C LEU A 421 0.31 -3.12 5.65
N LEU A 422 -0.12 -2.09 6.37
CA LEU A 422 0.32 -1.84 7.75
C LEU A 422 -0.10 -2.97 8.70
N GLU A 423 -1.34 -3.46 8.59
CA GLU A 423 -1.83 -4.61 9.38
C GLU A 423 -1.02 -5.88 9.10
N MET A 424 -0.68 -6.11 7.83
CA MET A 424 0.15 -7.23 7.42
C MET A 424 1.58 -7.13 7.98
N VAL A 425 2.18 -5.93 7.94
CA VAL A 425 3.51 -5.66 8.52
C VAL A 425 3.49 -5.83 10.04
N GLN A 426 2.50 -5.27 10.74
CA GLN A 426 2.34 -5.43 12.18
C GLN A 426 2.19 -6.91 12.58
N THR A 427 1.41 -7.67 11.80
CA THR A 427 1.26 -9.12 11.99
C THR A 427 2.59 -9.84 11.78
N ALA A 428 3.34 -9.47 10.74
CA ALA A 428 4.67 -10.01 10.47
C ALA A 428 5.65 -9.75 11.62
N VAL A 429 5.69 -8.52 12.14
CA VAL A 429 6.54 -8.13 13.27
C VAL A 429 6.16 -8.90 14.54
N LYS A 430 4.85 -8.99 14.84
CA LYS A 430 4.34 -9.79 15.98
C LYS A 430 4.75 -11.26 15.89
N LYS A 431 4.63 -11.86 14.70
CA LYS A 431 5.04 -13.25 14.46
C LYS A 431 6.54 -13.46 14.59
N TYR A 432 7.34 -12.54 14.04
CA TYR A 432 8.80 -12.60 14.19
C TYR A 432 9.19 -12.58 15.68
N TRP A 433 8.63 -11.66 16.46
CA TRP A 433 8.90 -11.59 17.90
C TRP A 433 8.41 -12.82 18.66
N TYR A 434 7.31 -13.44 18.24
CA TYR A 434 6.82 -14.69 18.82
C TYR A 434 7.76 -15.87 18.57
N VAL A 435 8.28 -16.01 17.36
CA VAL A 435 9.28 -17.05 17.05
C VAL A 435 10.57 -16.78 17.81
N THR A 436 11.05 -15.53 17.79
CA THR A 436 12.29 -15.12 18.48
C THR A 436 12.17 -15.19 20.01
N SER A 437 10.96 -15.08 20.59
CA SER A 437 10.75 -15.34 22.03
C SER A 437 10.73 -16.84 22.38
N GLY A 438 10.69 -17.71 21.36
CA GLY A 438 10.70 -19.16 21.52
C GLY A 438 9.32 -19.81 21.54
N GLY A 439 8.24 -19.08 21.20
CA GLY A 439 6.89 -19.61 21.15
C GLY A 439 6.24 -19.83 22.53
N LYS A 440 5.34 -20.81 22.62
CA LYS A 440 4.60 -21.11 23.85
C LYS A 440 5.45 -21.95 24.80
N ILE A 441 5.98 -21.31 25.84
CA ILE A 441 6.74 -21.98 26.92
C ILE A 441 5.78 -22.38 28.05
N GLU A 442 5.70 -23.66 28.38
CA GLU A 442 4.89 -24.17 29.50
C GLU A 442 5.60 -23.92 30.85
N GLU A 443 4.83 -23.46 31.85
CA GLU A 443 5.17 -23.28 33.28
C GLU A 443 6.66 -23.16 33.67
N GLY A 444 7.31 -22.07 33.24
CA GLY A 444 8.44 -21.45 33.96
C GLY A 444 9.80 -22.15 33.89
N LEU A 445 9.94 -23.27 33.19
CA LEU A 445 11.24 -23.91 32.94
C LEU A 445 11.63 -23.76 31.48
N ILE A 446 12.50 -22.78 31.21
CA ILE A 446 13.20 -22.67 29.93
C ILE A 446 14.31 -23.72 29.96
N GLU A 447 14.09 -24.86 29.32
CA GLU A 447 15.15 -25.86 29.13
C GLU A 447 16.22 -25.28 28.19
N SER A 448 17.45 -25.16 28.69
CA SER A 448 18.59 -24.64 27.94
C SER A 448 19.79 -25.60 27.94
N PHE A 449 20.70 -25.40 26.98
CA PHE A 449 21.95 -26.14 26.87
C PHE A 449 23.03 -25.28 26.22
N LEU A 450 24.30 -25.65 26.43
CA LEU A 450 25.43 -24.98 25.79
C LEU A 450 25.78 -25.66 24.46
N LEU A 451 25.91 -24.84 23.42
CA LEU A 451 26.41 -25.25 22.11
C LEU A 451 27.44 -24.23 21.64
N ASN A 452 28.70 -24.65 21.47
CA ASN A 452 29.82 -23.78 21.09
C ASN A 452 29.93 -22.52 21.97
N GLU A 453 29.87 -22.70 23.30
CA GLU A 453 29.94 -21.63 24.31
C GLU A 453 28.79 -20.61 24.29
N MET A 454 27.76 -20.83 23.46
CA MET A 454 26.53 -20.05 23.47
C MET A 454 25.41 -20.82 24.18
N ASP A 455 24.59 -20.11 24.95
CA ASP A 455 23.39 -20.66 25.59
C ASP A 455 22.26 -20.73 24.58
N TYR A 456 21.67 -21.91 24.45
CA TYR A 456 20.55 -22.21 23.58
C TYR A 456 19.36 -22.65 24.41
N ARG A 457 18.17 -22.14 24.08
CA ARG A 457 16.90 -22.59 24.68
C ARG A 457 16.08 -23.39 23.70
N TYR A 458 15.44 -24.46 24.15
CA TYR A 458 14.47 -25.17 23.31
C TYR A 458 13.26 -24.29 23.02
N MET A 459 12.73 -24.42 21.80
CA MET A 459 11.50 -23.76 21.40
C MET A 459 10.28 -24.47 22.00
N GLY A 460 9.19 -23.73 22.17
CA GLY A 460 7.90 -24.20 22.66
C GLY A 460 7.31 -25.31 21.80
N SER A 461 6.36 -26.07 22.36
CA SER A 461 5.77 -27.24 21.69
C SER A 461 5.02 -26.91 20.41
N ASP A 462 4.65 -25.65 20.22
CA ASP A 462 4.03 -25.08 19.03
C ASP A 462 5.05 -24.69 17.94
N LEU A 463 6.35 -24.62 18.25
CA LEU A 463 7.43 -24.24 17.32
C LEU A 463 8.63 -25.20 17.34
N ASP A 464 8.54 -26.35 18.01
CA ASP A 464 9.65 -27.30 18.22
C ASP A 464 10.13 -28.08 16.98
N SER A 465 9.62 -27.77 15.79
CA SER A 465 10.01 -28.37 14.51
C SER A 465 10.00 -27.34 13.37
N LYS A 466 10.77 -27.60 12.31
CA LYS A 466 10.86 -26.66 11.17
C LYS A 466 9.52 -26.49 10.48
N GLU A 467 8.75 -27.58 10.40
CA GLU A 467 7.42 -27.63 9.82
C GLU A 467 6.46 -26.69 10.58
N LYS A 468 6.48 -26.74 11.91
CA LYS A 468 5.64 -25.86 12.75
C LYS A 468 6.02 -24.39 12.62
N VAL A 469 7.31 -24.06 12.62
CA VAL A 469 7.77 -22.67 12.41
C VAL A 469 7.35 -22.18 11.02
N ASN A 470 7.53 -23.00 10.00
CA ASN A 470 7.14 -22.67 8.64
C ASN A 470 5.62 -22.47 8.54
N GLU A 471 4.81 -23.37 9.10
CA GLU A 471 3.35 -23.26 9.13
C GLU A 471 2.92 -21.94 9.78
N TYR A 472 3.47 -21.63 10.96
CA TYR A 472 3.19 -20.40 11.70
C TYR A 472 3.51 -19.12 10.90
N LEU A 473 4.68 -19.07 10.24
CA LEU A 473 5.11 -17.89 9.49
C LEU A 473 4.45 -17.77 8.10
N SER A 474 4.07 -18.89 7.47
CA SER A 474 3.60 -18.95 6.07
C SER A 474 2.30 -18.21 5.79
N SER A 475 1.51 -17.90 6.81
CA SER A 475 0.31 -17.08 6.61
C SER A 475 0.65 -15.61 6.29
N THR A 476 1.88 -15.16 6.56
CA THR A 476 2.31 -13.75 6.36
C THR A 476 3.53 -13.62 5.46
N TYR A 477 4.52 -14.49 5.64
CA TYR A 477 5.79 -14.45 4.89
C TYR A 477 5.80 -15.42 3.71
N SER A 478 6.63 -15.12 2.71
CA SER A 478 6.91 -16.03 1.60
C SER A 478 7.76 -17.22 2.05
N ALA A 479 7.70 -18.33 1.31
CA ALA A 479 8.52 -19.50 1.60
C ALA A 479 10.04 -19.19 1.54
N GLU A 480 10.44 -18.31 0.61
CA GLU A 480 11.82 -17.87 0.46
C GLU A 480 12.28 -17.04 1.66
N ALA A 481 11.47 -16.08 2.11
CA ALA A 481 11.77 -15.27 3.28
C ALA A 481 11.92 -16.12 4.55
N ILE A 482 11.04 -17.12 4.74
CA ILE A 482 11.11 -18.07 5.86
C ILE A 482 12.37 -18.91 5.77
N HIS A 483 12.71 -19.42 4.58
CA HIS A 483 13.91 -20.21 4.38
C HIS A 483 15.17 -19.42 4.77
N GLN A 484 15.31 -18.19 4.26
CA GLN A 484 16.42 -17.31 4.59
C GLN A 484 16.48 -16.93 6.08
N TYR A 485 15.32 -16.74 6.72
CA TYR A 485 15.25 -16.54 8.17
C TYR A 485 15.79 -17.75 8.93
N MET A 486 15.33 -18.96 8.60
CA MET A 486 15.75 -20.19 9.28
C MET A 486 17.26 -20.45 9.16
N GLU A 487 17.89 -20.04 8.05
CA GLU A 487 19.35 -20.12 7.89
C GLU A 487 20.11 -19.09 8.75
N ARG A 488 19.53 -17.91 8.97
CA ARG A 488 20.17 -16.79 9.69
C ARG A 488 19.89 -16.77 11.19
N ALA A 489 18.75 -17.29 11.62
CA ALA A 489 18.28 -17.21 13.00
C ALA A 489 19.12 -18.04 13.99
N GLY A 490 20.04 -18.88 13.50
CA GLY A 490 20.84 -19.77 14.33
C GLY A 490 20.02 -20.87 14.99
N ILE A 491 18.82 -21.17 14.48
CA ILE A 491 17.95 -22.22 15.02
C ILE A 491 18.55 -23.60 14.68
N VAL A 492 18.73 -24.44 15.69
CA VAL A 492 19.34 -25.77 15.57
C VAL A 492 18.36 -26.87 15.95
N LEU A 493 18.54 -28.06 15.36
CA LEU A 493 17.84 -29.26 15.79
C LEU A 493 18.71 -29.98 16.83
N HIS A 494 18.20 -30.11 18.05
CA HIS A 494 18.87 -30.80 19.15
C HIS A 494 17.89 -31.76 19.83
N ASN A 495 18.26 -33.03 20.00
CA ASN A 495 17.40 -34.07 20.57
C ASN A 495 15.99 -34.16 19.95
N GLY A 496 15.88 -33.92 18.64
CA GLY A 496 14.62 -33.96 17.90
C GLY A 496 13.70 -32.75 18.10
N LYS A 497 14.15 -31.71 18.80
CA LYS A 497 13.43 -30.44 18.97
C LYS A 497 14.25 -29.26 18.48
N LEU A 498 13.59 -28.21 18.00
CA LEU A 498 14.26 -26.97 17.68
C LEU A 498 14.70 -26.22 18.95
N ALA A 499 15.84 -25.57 18.84
CA ALA A 499 16.39 -24.69 19.86
C ALA A 499 17.03 -23.46 19.20
N GLN A 500 17.03 -22.34 19.91
CA GLN A 500 17.53 -21.06 19.41
C GLN A 500 18.50 -20.41 20.41
N PRO A 501 19.40 -19.52 19.97
CA PRO A 501 20.26 -18.76 20.87
C PRO A 501 19.44 -17.95 21.87
N ASN A 502 19.91 -17.89 23.11
CA ASN A 502 19.35 -17.02 24.12
C ASN A 502 19.85 -15.57 23.89
N ALA A 503 18.97 -14.68 23.45
CA ALA A 503 19.28 -13.29 23.16
C ALA A 503 18.17 -12.35 23.64
N ASP A 504 18.57 -11.19 24.16
CA ASP A 504 17.67 -10.09 24.50
C ASP A 504 17.58 -9.12 23.32
N GLY A 505 16.36 -8.84 22.88
CA GLY A 505 16.07 -7.90 21.79
C GLY A 505 14.89 -7.01 22.13
N GLY A 506 14.89 -5.80 21.59
CA GLY A 506 13.79 -4.86 21.69
C GLY A 506 13.83 -3.86 20.54
N SER A 507 12.67 -3.32 20.19
CA SER A 507 12.56 -2.26 19.19
C SER A 507 11.67 -1.14 19.72
N ARG A 508 12.02 0.10 19.38
CA ARG A 508 11.16 1.28 19.59
C ARG A 508 10.32 1.60 18.35
N ALA A 509 10.46 0.84 17.27
CA ALA A 509 9.76 1.07 16.02
C ALA A 509 8.24 0.94 16.22
N ASP A 510 7.52 2.01 15.92
CA ASP A 510 6.08 2.09 15.99
C ASP A 510 5.46 1.89 14.60
N TYR A 511 5.33 0.62 14.23
CA TYR A 511 4.71 0.20 12.98
C TYR A 511 3.22 0.55 12.89
N GLU A 512 2.55 0.89 13.99
CA GLU A 512 1.15 1.30 13.98
C GLU A 512 0.99 2.73 13.44
N ARG A 513 2.00 3.58 13.61
CA ARG A 513 2.03 4.97 13.11
C ARG A 513 2.89 5.16 11.86
N ALA A 514 3.36 4.08 11.24
CA ALA A 514 4.19 4.18 10.05
C ALA A 514 3.42 4.77 8.86
N THR A 515 4.11 5.56 8.05
CA THR A 515 3.62 5.99 6.73
C THR A 515 4.29 5.15 5.64
N ILE A 516 3.54 4.75 4.62
CA ILE A 516 4.00 3.81 3.60
C ILE A 516 4.00 4.43 2.21
N PHE A 517 5.04 4.15 1.44
CA PHE A 517 5.25 4.72 0.11
C PHE A 517 5.67 3.61 -0.86
N LEU A 518 4.93 3.44 -1.96
CA LEU A 518 5.32 2.54 -3.04
C LEU A 518 6.58 3.08 -3.73
N THR A 519 7.63 2.27 -3.80
CA THR A 519 8.90 2.64 -4.44
C THR A 519 9.13 1.91 -5.77
N LYS A 520 8.56 0.70 -5.92
CA LYS A 520 8.65 -0.08 -7.15
C LYS A 520 7.42 -0.95 -7.34
N ASP A 521 6.96 -1.01 -8.58
CA ASP A 521 5.91 -1.92 -9.02
C ASP A 521 6.41 -2.76 -10.20
N ALA A 522 6.55 -4.07 -9.99
CA ALA A 522 6.92 -5.06 -11.00
C ALA A 522 5.78 -6.08 -11.24
N GLY A 523 4.53 -5.71 -10.95
CA GLY A 523 3.36 -6.58 -11.11
C GLY A 523 3.23 -7.58 -9.96
N SER A 524 3.92 -8.72 -10.05
CA SER A 524 3.88 -9.78 -9.02
C SER A 524 4.81 -9.52 -7.83
N GLU A 525 5.60 -8.45 -7.88
CA GLU A 525 6.47 -7.97 -6.82
C GLU A 525 6.29 -6.47 -6.69
N LYS A 526 6.11 -5.99 -5.46
CA LYS A 526 6.01 -4.58 -5.14
C LYS A 526 6.88 -4.27 -3.94
N GLU A 527 7.54 -3.13 -3.98
CA GLU A 527 8.42 -2.68 -2.93
C GLU A 527 7.90 -1.37 -2.33
N TYR A 528 7.97 -1.29 -1.01
CA TYR A 528 7.50 -0.14 -0.25
C TYR A 528 8.58 0.32 0.73
N ASN A 529 8.67 1.63 0.91
CA ASN A 529 9.38 2.23 2.03
C ASN A 529 8.37 2.64 3.10
N LEU A 530 8.64 2.29 4.34
CA LEU A 530 7.87 2.72 5.50
C LEU A 530 8.72 3.73 6.28
N LYS A 531 8.21 4.94 6.53
CA LYS A 531 8.78 5.82 7.55
C LYS A 531 8.13 5.44 8.88
N VAL A 532 8.89 4.80 9.76
CA VAL A 532 8.43 4.21 11.03
C VAL A 532 8.86 5.12 12.18
N PRO A 533 7.93 5.76 12.91
CA PRO A 533 8.27 6.55 14.09
C PRO A 533 8.96 5.74 15.19
N LEU A 534 9.83 6.39 15.96
CA LEU A 534 10.53 5.76 17.08
C LEU A 534 9.92 6.18 18.43
N GLY A 535 9.24 5.24 19.08
CA GLY A 535 8.44 5.51 20.28
C GLY A 535 7.34 6.53 19.98
N ASP A 536 7.21 7.57 20.79
CA ASP A 536 6.22 8.64 20.60
C ASP A 536 6.73 9.86 19.81
N SER A 537 7.95 9.82 19.24
CA SER A 537 8.52 10.98 18.54
C SER A 537 8.00 11.08 17.09
N LEU A 538 8.38 12.16 16.41
CA LEU A 538 8.24 12.31 14.96
C LEU A 538 9.50 11.85 14.20
N VAL A 539 10.56 11.48 14.90
CA VAL A 539 11.74 10.90 14.28
C VAL A 539 11.39 9.53 13.76
N THR A 540 11.74 9.29 12.49
CA THR A 540 11.41 8.05 11.80
C THR A 540 12.67 7.34 11.34
N GLU A 541 12.66 6.02 11.37
CA GLU A 541 13.54 5.20 10.55
C GLU A 541 12.85 4.84 9.25
N THR A 542 13.60 4.75 8.15
CA THR A 542 13.04 4.26 6.88
C THR A 542 13.37 2.80 6.70
N VAL A 543 12.32 2.00 6.57
CA VAL A 543 12.38 0.55 6.43
C VAL A 543 11.91 0.15 5.04
N HIS A 544 12.61 -0.78 4.41
CA HIS A 544 12.27 -1.28 3.08
C HIS A 544 11.62 -2.66 3.14
N ILE A 545 10.44 -2.82 2.54
CA ILE A 545 9.68 -4.06 2.56
C ILE A 545 9.29 -4.47 1.15
N VAL A 546 9.58 -5.73 0.81
CA VAL A 546 9.20 -6.37 -0.45
C VAL A 546 7.98 -7.25 -0.23
N PHE A 547 6.97 -7.10 -1.07
CA PHE A 547 5.79 -7.95 -1.14
C PHE A 547 5.79 -8.71 -2.45
N ARG A 548 5.41 -9.99 -2.39
CA ARG A 548 5.32 -10.87 -3.56
C ARG A 548 3.96 -11.55 -3.62
N GLN A 549 3.38 -11.56 -4.81
CA GLN A 549 2.14 -12.28 -5.09
C GLN A 549 2.43 -13.78 -5.19
N THR A 550 1.64 -14.58 -4.48
CA THR A 550 1.69 -16.04 -4.49
C THR A 550 0.32 -16.61 -4.86
N ASP A 551 0.23 -17.92 -5.05
CA ASP A 551 -1.04 -18.64 -5.17
C ASP A 551 -1.92 -18.51 -3.91
N LYS A 552 -1.32 -18.13 -2.77
CA LYS A 552 -1.99 -17.87 -1.48
C LYS A 552 -2.22 -16.38 -1.21
N GLY A 553 -2.10 -15.54 -2.23
CA GLY A 553 -2.22 -14.08 -2.12
C GLY A 553 -0.87 -13.39 -1.88
N TRP A 554 -0.91 -12.13 -1.48
CA TRP A 554 0.29 -11.36 -1.21
C TRP A 554 0.98 -11.84 0.08
N LYS A 555 2.31 -11.94 0.03
CA LYS A 555 3.18 -12.30 1.16
C LYS A 555 4.34 -11.32 1.29
N ILE A 556 4.84 -11.10 2.50
CA ILE A 556 6.07 -10.36 2.71
C ILE A 556 7.25 -11.25 2.30
N ASP A 557 8.03 -10.79 1.32
CA ASP A 557 9.21 -11.48 0.80
C ASP A 557 10.51 -10.98 1.45
N SER A 558 10.44 -9.91 2.25
CA SER A 558 11.53 -9.49 3.14
C SER A 558 11.72 -10.49 4.29
N ILE A 559 12.97 -10.72 4.67
CA ILE A 559 13.35 -11.68 5.72
C ILE A 559 12.74 -11.24 7.07
N PRO A 560 12.07 -12.12 7.83
CA PRO A 560 11.65 -11.83 9.20
C PRO A 560 12.77 -11.21 10.05
N GLY A 561 12.50 -10.07 10.68
CA GLY A 561 13.47 -9.33 11.50
C GLY A 561 14.48 -8.48 10.73
N SER A 562 14.38 -8.41 9.39
CA SER A 562 15.12 -7.41 8.59
C SER A 562 14.50 -6.01 8.64
N PHE A 563 13.31 -5.92 9.20
CA PHE A 563 12.55 -4.73 9.50
C PHE A 563 11.98 -4.85 10.91
#